data_AF-A0A3D4MF75-F1
#
_entry.id   AF-A0A3D4MF75-F1
#
_cell.length_a   1.000
_cell.length_b   1.000
_cell.length_c   1.000
_cell.angle_alpha   90.00
_cell.angle_beta   90.00
_cell.angle_gamma   90.00
#
_symmetry.space_group_name_H-M   'P 1'
#
loop_
_entity.id
_entity.type
_entity.pdbx_description
1 polymer ?
#
loop_
_entity_poly.entity_id
_entity_poly.type
_entity_poly.pdbx_seq_one_letter_code
_entity_poly.pdbx_strand_id
1 'polypeptide(L)'
;MRDFKKSIREIFNRPSPSERAAFLGAITAGDTRLCRDFMARFNGIGSARSEDANGSYPLHIAATQGHFSILQLLIAAGADVNARDSNGETPLHRAAAGGHDACIIHLCKRGAEVDAPAKDGATPLAHAAQSGKPAAVRLLLDYGADADMRAERELSVYTPLHRAAYNDDAATVKTLLEHAEVFKRGTYNRFYFQRALSGARPAARAAMKEWASKNHRPD
;
A
#
# COMPACT_ATOMS: atom_id res chain seq x y z
N MET A 1 20.27 -40.54 -6.09
CA MET A 1 18.85 -41.00 -6.13
C MET A 1 17.87 -40.13 -5.33
N ARG A 2 18.28 -39.39 -4.28
CA ARG A 2 17.36 -38.47 -3.56
C ARG A 2 16.93 -37.27 -4.41
N ASP A 3 17.82 -36.72 -5.24
CA ASP A 3 17.52 -35.53 -6.04
C ASP A 3 16.53 -35.80 -7.18
N PHE A 4 16.59 -36.98 -7.82
CA PHE A 4 15.67 -37.35 -8.90
C PHE A 4 14.22 -37.56 -8.42
N LYS A 5 14.02 -38.17 -7.23
CA LYS A 5 12.70 -38.30 -6.61
C LYS A 5 12.14 -36.95 -6.14
N LYS A 6 13.01 -36.01 -5.74
CA LYS A 6 12.63 -34.64 -5.38
C LYS A 6 12.14 -33.86 -6.60
N SER A 7 12.87 -33.93 -7.72
CA SER A 7 12.48 -33.30 -8.99
C SER A 7 11.17 -33.86 -9.58
N ILE A 8 10.92 -35.17 -9.52
CA ILE A 8 9.64 -35.72 -10.00
C ILE A 8 8.47 -35.26 -9.12
N ARG A 9 8.65 -35.22 -7.80
CA ARG A 9 7.61 -34.74 -6.87
C ARG A 9 7.30 -33.25 -7.06
N GLU A 10 8.28 -32.44 -7.43
CA GLU A 10 8.10 -31.02 -7.77
C GLU A 10 7.39 -30.80 -9.12
N ILE A 11 7.58 -31.70 -10.09
CA ILE A 11 6.90 -31.61 -11.40
C ILE A 11 5.41 -31.96 -11.27
N PHE A 12 5.08 -33.01 -10.51
CA PHE A 12 3.69 -33.46 -10.32
C PHE A 12 2.89 -32.66 -9.28
N ASN A 13 3.53 -31.81 -8.47
CA ASN A 13 2.86 -31.01 -7.44
C ASN A 13 2.67 -29.53 -7.82
N ARG A 14 2.62 -29.22 -9.13
CA ARG A 14 2.26 -27.88 -9.60
C ARG A 14 0.74 -27.76 -9.69
N PRO A 15 0.13 -26.72 -9.08
CA PRO A 15 -1.31 -26.52 -9.20
C PRO A 15 -1.68 -26.22 -10.65
N SER A 16 -2.75 -26.86 -11.12
CA SER A 16 -3.36 -26.62 -12.43
C SER A 16 -3.92 -25.19 -12.53
N PRO A 17 -4.21 -24.67 -13.74
CA PRO A 17 -4.81 -23.34 -13.91
C PRO A 17 -6.13 -23.17 -13.14
N SER A 18 -6.98 -24.20 -13.12
CA SER A 18 -8.25 -24.19 -12.38
C SER A 18 -8.01 -24.13 -10.86
N GLU A 19 -7.04 -24.89 -10.35
CA GLU A 19 -6.68 -24.87 -8.93
C GLU A 19 -6.08 -23.51 -8.51
N ARG A 20 -5.26 -22.89 -9.37
CA ARG A 20 -4.75 -21.52 -9.14
C ARG A 20 -5.88 -20.51 -9.10
N ALA A 21 -6.82 -20.58 -10.05
CA ALA A 21 -7.98 -19.70 -10.07
C ALA A 21 -8.86 -19.88 -8.81
N ALA A 22 -9.07 -21.12 -8.37
CA ALA A 22 -9.79 -21.42 -7.14
C ALA A 22 -9.08 -20.84 -5.91
N PHE A 23 -7.75 -20.92 -5.86
CA PHE A 23 -6.95 -20.33 -4.78
C PHE A 23 -7.07 -18.80 -4.75
N LEU A 24 -6.94 -18.14 -5.90
CA LEU A 24 -7.11 -16.68 -6.01
C LEU A 24 -8.54 -16.25 -5.64
N GLY A 25 -9.55 -17.04 -6.02
CA GLY A 25 -10.94 -16.84 -5.61
C GLY A 25 -11.10 -16.97 -4.09
N ALA A 26 -10.47 -17.96 -3.47
CA ALA A 26 -10.49 -18.14 -2.02
C ALA A 26 -9.82 -16.96 -1.28
N ILE A 27 -8.69 -16.46 -1.81
CA ILE A 27 -8.04 -15.26 -1.27
C ILE A 27 -8.98 -14.06 -1.36
N THR A 28 -9.59 -13.85 -2.53
CA THR A 28 -10.53 -12.73 -2.75
C THR A 28 -11.71 -12.79 -1.78
N ALA A 29 -12.27 -13.99 -1.59
CA ALA A 29 -13.39 -14.24 -0.68
C ALA A 29 -13.00 -14.20 0.81
N GLY A 30 -11.71 -14.18 1.15
CA GLY A 30 -11.25 -14.23 2.54
C GLY A 30 -11.31 -15.61 3.18
N ASP A 31 -11.45 -16.68 2.39
CA ASP A 31 -11.50 -18.05 2.92
C ASP A 31 -10.11 -18.54 3.34
N THR A 32 -9.78 -18.26 4.58
CA THR A 32 -8.50 -18.63 5.19
C THR A 32 -8.32 -20.15 5.27
N ARG A 33 -9.41 -20.92 5.39
CA ARG A 33 -9.34 -22.39 5.48
C ARG A 33 -8.96 -22.97 4.13
N LEU A 34 -9.66 -22.60 3.06
CA LEU A 34 -9.30 -23.04 1.70
C LEU A 34 -7.90 -22.59 1.32
N CYS A 35 -7.50 -21.37 1.68
CA CYS A 35 -6.13 -20.90 1.46
C CYS A 35 -5.10 -21.79 2.18
N ARG A 36 -5.35 -22.14 3.45
CA ARG A 36 -4.44 -22.99 4.22
C ARG A 36 -4.36 -24.41 3.67
N ASP A 37 -5.51 -25.00 3.35
CA ASP A 37 -5.59 -26.36 2.80
C ASP A 37 -4.87 -26.43 1.45
N PHE A 38 -5.03 -25.40 0.61
CA PHE A 38 -4.30 -25.27 -0.65
C PHE A 38 -2.78 -25.17 -0.43
N MET A 39 -2.35 -24.31 0.48
CA MET A 39 -0.91 -24.09 0.76
C MET A 39 -0.25 -25.33 1.35
N ALA A 40 -0.97 -26.10 2.18
CA ALA A 40 -0.53 -27.38 2.71
C ALA A 40 -0.37 -28.44 1.60
N ARG A 41 -1.29 -28.48 0.63
CA ARG A 41 -1.25 -29.41 -0.51
C ARG A 41 -0.08 -29.14 -1.47
N PHE A 42 0.17 -27.88 -1.78
CA PHE A 42 1.18 -27.49 -2.78
C PHE A 42 2.51 -27.03 -2.18
N ASN A 43 2.72 -27.25 -0.88
CA ASN A 43 3.97 -27.01 -0.15
C ASN A 43 4.53 -25.58 -0.29
N GLY A 44 3.67 -24.58 -0.50
CA GLY A 44 4.04 -23.17 -0.74
C GLY A 44 4.79 -22.88 -2.06
N ILE A 45 5.34 -23.90 -2.71
CA ILE A 45 6.23 -23.79 -3.88
C ILE A 45 5.38 -23.62 -5.14
N GLY A 46 5.13 -22.36 -5.50
CA GLY A 46 4.52 -21.97 -6.78
C GLY A 46 3.23 -21.15 -6.68
N SER A 47 2.68 -20.97 -5.48
CA SER A 47 1.45 -20.18 -5.28
C SER A 47 1.74 -18.71 -5.00
N ALA A 48 2.77 -18.41 -4.19
CA ALA A 48 3.13 -17.03 -3.85
C ALA A 48 3.71 -16.20 -5.01
N ARG A 49 4.12 -16.86 -6.10
CA ARG A 49 4.77 -16.26 -7.28
C ARG A 49 3.94 -16.33 -8.56
N SER A 50 2.72 -16.87 -8.50
CA SER A 50 1.87 -16.91 -9.69
C SER A 50 1.01 -15.65 -9.76
N GLU A 51 1.35 -14.80 -10.72
CA GLU A 51 0.53 -13.66 -11.11
C GLU A 51 -0.82 -14.15 -11.66
N ASP A 52 -1.89 -13.42 -11.34
CA ASP A 52 -3.16 -13.54 -12.05
C ASP A 52 -3.07 -12.93 -13.47
N ALA A 53 -4.16 -12.98 -14.24
CA ALA A 53 -4.19 -12.44 -15.60
C ALA A 53 -3.91 -10.91 -15.68
N ASN A 54 -3.93 -10.21 -14.53
CA ASN A 54 -3.67 -8.78 -14.42
C ASN A 54 -2.26 -8.48 -13.87
N GLY A 55 -1.40 -9.49 -13.69
CA GLY A 55 -0.07 -9.32 -13.09
C GLY A 55 -0.11 -9.13 -11.57
N SER A 56 -1.25 -9.36 -10.92
CA SER A 56 -1.39 -9.22 -9.47
C SER A 56 -1.05 -10.52 -8.76
N TYR A 57 -0.20 -10.42 -7.74
CA TYR A 57 0.16 -11.57 -6.92
C TYR A 57 -0.90 -11.79 -5.83
N PRO A 58 -1.04 -13.02 -5.30
CA PRO A 58 -1.88 -13.33 -4.14
C PRO A 58 -1.78 -12.33 -2.98
N LEU A 59 -0.56 -11.81 -2.74
CA LEU A 59 -0.29 -10.88 -1.66
C LEU A 59 -0.93 -9.51 -1.91
N HIS A 60 -0.96 -9.02 -3.16
CA HIS A 60 -1.70 -7.81 -3.54
C HIS A 60 -3.20 -7.96 -3.31
N ILE A 61 -3.79 -9.11 -3.66
CA ILE A 61 -5.23 -9.36 -3.46
C ILE A 61 -5.55 -9.34 -1.96
N ALA A 62 -4.79 -10.09 -1.15
CA ALA A 62 -4.98 -10.11 0.30
C ALA A 62 -4.81 -8.72 0.92
N ALA A 63 -3.83 -7.94 0.46
CA ALA A 63 -3.62 -6.56 0.90
C ALA A 63 -4.74 -5.61 0.46
N THR A 64 -5.26 -5.76 -0.76
CA THR A 64 -6.38 -4.96 -1.31
C THR A 64 -7.65 -5.18 -0.50
N GLN A 65 -7.94 -6.43 -0.16
CA GLN A 65 -9.15 -6.82 0.57
C GLN A 65 -9.03 -6.67 2.09
N GLY A 66 -7.81 -6.48 2.62
CA GLY A 66 -7.57 -6.38 4.06
C GLY A 66 -7.60 -7.72 4.79
N HIS A 67 -7.44 -8.83 4.07
CA HIS A 67 -7.49 -10.18 4.63
C HIS A 67 -6.20 -10.53 5.37
N PHE A 68 -6.04 -9.95 6.57
CA PHE A 68 -4.82 -10.02 7.37
C PHE A 68 -4.32 -11.45 7.60
N SER A 69 -5.19 -12.38 7.98
CA SER A 69 -4.82 -13.78 8.22
C SER A 69 -4.23 -14.44 6.97
N ILE A 70 -4.78 -14.14 5.79
CA ILE A 70 -4.30 -14.69 4.52
C ILE A 70 -2.98 -14.03 4.12
N LEU A 71 -2.87 -12.70 4.31
CA LEU A 71 -1.63 -11.95 4.11
C LEU A 71 -0.48 -12.53 4.93
N GLN A 72 -0.71 -12.83 6.21
CA GLN A 72 0.28 -13.48 7.07
C GLN A 72 0.69 -14.87 6.56
N LEU A 73 -0.28 -15.69 6.13
CA LEU A 73 -0.01 -17.02 5.57
C LEU A 73 0.84 -16.94 4.31
N LEU A 74 0.54 -16.00 3.41
CA LEU A 74 1.28 -15.79 2.16
C LEU A 74 2.73 -15.36 2.42
N ILE A 75 2.94 -14.40 3.33
CA ILE A 75 4.30 -13.95 3.70
C ILE A 75 5.09 -15.07 4.38
N ALA A 76 4.45 -15.84 5.28
CA ALA A 76 5.10 -16.98 5.93
C ALA A 76 5.50 -18.08 4.93
N ALA A 77 4.79 -18.17 3.81
CA ALA A 77 5.11 -19.07 2.70
C ALA A 77 6.12 -18.50 1.69
N GLY A 78 6.72 -17.33 1.97
CA GLY A 78 7.77 -16.74 1.16
C GLY A 78 7.28 -15.84 0.02
N ALA A 79 6.06 -15.28 0.13
CA ALA A 79 5.65 -14.20 -0.77
C ALA A 79 6.58 -12.99 -0.62
N ASP A 80 6.96 -12.41 -1.75
CA ASP A 80 7.77 -11.20 -1.79
C ASP A 80 6.91 -10.00 -1.37
N VAL A 81 7.28 -9.39 -0.23
CA VAL A 81 6.58 -8.23 0.34
C VAL A 81 6.66 -6.98 -0.53
N ASN A 82 7.66 -6.91 -1.42
CA ASN A 82 7.90 -5.79 -2.33
C ASN A 82 7.58 -6.15 -3.79
N ALA A 83 6.86 -7.27 -4.02
CA ALA A 83 6.42 -7.65 -5.36
C ALA A 83 5.66 -6.50 -6.02
N ARG A 84 5.96 -6.22 -7.29
CA ARG A 84 5.34 -5.14 -8.07
C ARG A 84 4.34 -5.73 -9.04
N ASP A 85 3.12 -5.22 -9.03
CA ASP A 85 2.10 -5.62 -10.01
C ASP A 85 2.28 -4.89 -11.35
N SER A 86 1.31 -5.05 -12.26
CA SER A 86 1.31 -4.40 -13.57
C SER A 86 1.24 -2.87 -13.53
N ASN A 87 0.87 -2.26 -12.41
CA ASN A 87 0.94 -0.81 -12.18
C ASN A 87 2.23 -0.38 -11.48
N GLY A 88 3.14 -1.32 -11.20
CA GLY A 88 4.32 -1.09 -10.37
C GLY A 88 3.99 -0.91 -8.89
N GLU A 89 2.75 -1.18 -8.47
CA GLU A 89 2.30 -1.05 -7.09
C GLU A 89 2.75 -2.27 -6.29
N THR A 90 3.15 -2.03 -5.04
CA THR A 90 3.44 -3.08 -4.04
C THR A 90 2.20 -3.43 -3.23
N PRO A 91 2.17 -4.56 -2.49
CA PRO A 91 1.08 -4.86 -1.56
C PRO A 91 0.80 -3.73 -0.56
N LEU A 92 1.84 -2.96 -0.18
CA LEU A 92 1.69 -1.82 0.71
C LEU A 92 0.85 -0.69 0.10
N HIS A 93 0.95 -0.45 -1.21
CA HIS A 93 0.07 0.51 -1.91
C HIS A 93 -1.39 0.13 -1.78
N ARG A 94 -1.70 -1.16 -2.01
CA ARG A 94 -3.06 -1.69 -1.95
C ARG A 94 -3.63 -1.64 -0.54
N ALA A 95 -2.83 -2.02 0.46
CA ALA A 95 -3.22 -1.92 1.87
C ALA A 95 -3.45 -0.47 2.31
N ALA A 96 -2.58 0.45 1.88
CA ALA A 96 -2.68 1.88 2.14
C ALA A 96 -3.94 2.51 1.52
N ALA A 97 -4.23 2.21 0.26
CA ALA A 97 -5.43 2.66 -0.44
C ALA A 97 -6.72 2.17 0.25
N GLY A 98 -6.72 0.92 0.74
CA GLY A 98 -7.85 0.33 1.46
C GLY A 98 -8.02 0.85 2.90
N GLY A 99 -6.95 1.38 3.52
CA GLY A 99 -6.93 1.73 4.94
C GLY A 99 -6.80 0.51 5.86
N HIS A 100 -6.11 -0.54 5.39
CA HIS A 100 -6.00 -1.81 6.11
C HIS A 100 -4.83 -1.80 7.09
N ASP A 101 -5.01 -1.12 8.22
CA ASP A 101 -3.97 -0.82 9.21
C ASP A 101 -3.17 -2.05 9.66
N ALA A 102 -3.83 -3.17 9.95
CA ALA A 102 -3.15 -4.41 10.35
C ALA A 102 -2.22 -4.96 9.25
N CYS A 103 -2.65 -4.86 7.98
CA CYS A 103 -1.84 -5.25 6.83
C CYS A 103 -0.64 -4.29 6.66
N ILE A 104 -0.87 -2.98 6.76
CA ILE A 104 0.19 -1.96 6.68
C ILE A 104 1.28 -2.23 7.73
N ILE A 105 0.88 -2.35 9.00
CA ILE A 105 1.79 -2.61 10.12
C ILE A 105 2.62 -3.87 9.87
N HIS A 106 1.98 -4.94 9.39
CA HIS A 106 2.68 -6.20 9.19
C HIS A 106 3.62 -6.18 7.99
N LEU A 107 3.21 -5.55 6.88
CA LEU A 107 4.06 -5.37 5.71
C LEU A 107 5.31 -4.55 6.07
N CYS A 108 5.15 -3.41 6.76
CA CYS A 108 6.29 -2.59 7.19
C CYS A 108 7.23 -3.38 8.14
N LYS A 109 6.68 -4.12 9.10
CA LYS A 109 7.48 -4.99 10.00
C LYS A 109 8.24 -6.11 9.27
N ARG A 110 7.79 -6.48 8.06
CA ARG A 110 8.43 -7.50 7.21
C ARG A 110 9.37 -6.91 6.16
N GLY A 111 9.67 -5.60 6.25
CA GLY A 111 10.62 -4.94 5.37
C GLY A 111 10.02 -4.43 4.06
N ALA A 112 8.71 -4.13 4.04
CA ALA A 112 8.12 -3.44 2.90
C ALA A 112 8.76 -2.05 2.71
N GLU A 113 9.08 -1.71 1.47
CA GLU A 113 9.58 -0.39 1.07
C GLU A 113 8.45 0.64 1.21
N VAL A 114 8.54 1.49 2.23
CA VAL A 114 7.48 2.45 2.62
C VAL A 114 7.22 3.49 1.53
N ASP A 115 8.27 3.94 0.85
CA ASP A 115 8.23 4.94 -0.22
C ASP A 115 8.42 4.34 -1.62
N ALA A 116 8.11 3.05 -1.80
CA ALA A 116 8.18 2.43 -3.12
C ALA A 116 7.34 3.22 -4.13
N PRO A 117 7.90 3.66 -5.28
CA PRO A 117 7.12 4.39 -6.28
C PRO A 117 6.36 3.41 -7.20
N ALA A 118 5.07 3.64 -7.43
CA ALA A 118 4.32 3.02 -8.53
C ALA A 118 4.79 3.56 -9.90
N LYS A 119 4.24 3.03 -11.00
CA LYS A 119 4.60 3.48 -12.36
C LYS A 119 4.31 4.96 -12.62
N ASP A 120 3.30 5.52 -11.96
CA ASP A 120 2.97 6.95 -12.04
C ASP A 120 3.69 7.79 -10.96
N GLY A 121 4.65 7.19 -10.25
CA GLY A 121 5.42 7.81 -9.17
C GLY A 121 4.66 7.93 -7.85
N ALA A 122 3.40 7.48 -7.76
CA ALA A 122 2.67 7.53 -6.50
C ALA A 122 3.26 6.56 -5.46
N THR A 123 3.34 7.01 -4.20
CA THR A 123 3.77 6.19 -3.06
C THR A 123 2.57 5.59 -2.33
N PRO A 124 2.75 4.59 -1.45
CA PRO A 124 1.68 4.13 -0.56
C PRO A 124 1.03 5.26 0.23
N LEU A 125 1.81 6.24 0.69
CA LEU A 125 1.29 7.42 1.40
C LEU A 125 0.38 8.26 0.49
N ALA A 126 0.75 8.46 -0.77
CA ALA A 126 -0.08 9.18 -1.74
C ALA A 126 -1.40 8.44 -2.02
N HIS A 127 -1.39 7.11 -2.08
CA HIS A 127 -2.60 6.29 -2.22
C HIS A 127 -3.51 6.37 -0.99
N ALA A 128 -2.97 6.28 0.23
CA ALA A 128 -3.75 6.47 1.46
C ALA A 128 -4.35 7.88 1.53
N ALA A 129 -3.56 8.90 1.16
CA ALA A 129 -4.01 10.29 1.14
C ALA A 129 -5.11 10.53 0.10
N GLN A 130 -4.98 9.94 -1.09
CA GLN A 130 -6.01 9.99 -2.11
C GLN A 130 -7.29 9.26 -1.66
N SER A 131 -7.16 8.08 -1.04
CA SER A 131 -8.32 7.30 -0.60
C SER A 131 -8.97 7.82 0.69
N GLY A 132 -8.46 8.91 1.26
CA GLY A 132 -8.98 9.52 2.49
C GLY A 132 -8.87 8.62 3.71
N LYS A 133 -7.70 8.01 3.90
CA LYS A 133 -7.41 7.04 4.97
C LYS A 133 -6.48 7.65 6.02
N PRO A 134 -6.99 8.48 6.96
CA PRO A 134 -6.13 9.20 7.91
C PRO A 134 -5.33 8.26 8.84
N ALA A 135 -5.91 7.15 9.28
CA ALA A 135 -5.20 6.16 10.11
C ALA A 135 -4.01 5.54 9.35
N ALA A 136 -4.23 5.12 8.11
CA ALA A 136 -3.17 4.59 7.24
C ALA A 136 -2.10 5.64 6.93
N VAL A 137 -2.48 6.89 6.69
CA VAL A 137 -1.54 8.02 6.53
C VAL A 137 -0.66 8.17 7.76
N ARG A 138 -1.25 8.22 8.96
CA ARG A 138 -0.51 8.32 10.22
C ARG A 138 0.47 7.15 10.38
N LEU A 139 0.01 5.92 10.14
CA LEU A 139 0.86 4.73 10.24
C LEU A 139 2.04 4.78 9.27
N LEU A 140 1.81 5.12 8.00
CA LEU A 140 2.89 5.22 7.02
C LEU A 140 3.93 6.28 7.39
N LEU A 141 3.47 7.42 7.91
CA LEU A 141 4.36 8.47 8.42
C LEU A 141 5.13 8.03 9.67
N ASP A 142 4.50 7.27 10.58
CA ASP A 142 5.16 6.67 11.74
C ASP A 142 6.24 5.64 11.33
N TYR A 143 6.05 4.97 10.19
CA TYR A 143 7.06 4.10 9.56
C TYR A 143 8.06 4.85 8.68
N GLY A 144 8.02 6.19 8.66
CA GLY A 144 9.04 7.04 8.03
C GLY A 144 8.77 7.40 6.57
N ALA A 145 7.54 7.30 6.08
CA ALA A 145 7.17 7.75 4.74
C ALA A 145 7.49 9.24 4.53
N ASP A 146 8.03 9.59 3.36
CA ASP A 146 8.26 10.98 2.98
C ASP A 146 6.96 11.66 2.54
N ALA A 147 6.49 12.61 3.36
CA ALA A 147 5.26 13.36 3.14
C ALA A 147 5.29 14.31 1.93
N ASP A 148 6.49 14.63 1.43
CA ASP A 148 6.72 15.54 0.30
C ASP A 148 7.12 14.80 -0.98
N MET A 149 7.17 13.45 -0.96
CA MET A 149 7.52 12.67 -2.13
C MET A 149 6.57 12.96 -3.29
N ARG A 150 7.18 13.15 -4.46
CA ARG A 150 6.51 13.65 -5.66
C ARG A 150 6.18 12.48 -6.57
N ALA A 151 4.89 12.35 -6.89
CA ALA A 151 4.47 11.58 -8.06
C ALA A 151 4.54 12.49 -9.29
N GLU A 152 5.26 12.05 -10.33
CA GLU A 152 5.34 12.75 -11.61
C GLU A 152 4.34 12.13 -12.58
N ARG A 153 3.29 12.88 -12.93
CA ARG A 153 2.41 12.53 -14.05
C ARG A 153 2.43 13.66 -15.06
N GLU A 154 3.04 13.38 -16.22
CA GLU A 154 2.99 14.10 -17.50
C GLU A 154 3.31 15.62 -17.45
N LEU A 155 2.64 16.43 -16.63
CA LEU A 155 2.82 17.88 -16.48
C LEU A 155 2.56 18.43 -15.06
N SER A 156 2.33 17.58 -14.05
CA SER A 156 2.06 18.03 -12.68
C SER A 156 2.67 17.16 -11.59
N VAL A 157 3.39 17.82 -10.69
CA VAL A 157 3.90 17.26 -9.43
C VAL A 157 2.76 17.25 -8.41
N TYR A 158 2.44 16.07 -7.87
CA TYR A 158 1.49 15.92 -6.77
C TYR A 158 2.16 15.26 -5.57
N THR A 159 2.09 15.92 -4.42
CA THR A 159 2.40 15.34 -3.11
C THR A 159 1.15 14.67 -2.52
N PRO A 160 1.30 13.81 -1.49
CA PRO A 160 0.15 13.29 -0.73
C PRO A 160 -0.85 14.38 -0.30
N LEU A 161 -0.35 15.55 0.11
CA LEU A 161 -1.18 16.69 0.48
C LEU A 161 -2.04 17.21 -0.69
N HIS A 162 -1.52 17.24 -1.92
CA HIS A 162 -2.30 17.63 -3.09
C HIS A 162 -3.45 16.65 -3.36
N ARG A 163 -3.21 15.33 -3.20
CA ARG A 163 -4.23 14.30 -3.41
C ARG A 163 -5.35 14.41 -2.37
N ALA A 164 -4.99 14.56 -1.09
CA ALA A 164 -5.96 14.78 -0.02
C ALA A 164 -6.76 16.09 -0.22
N ALA A 165 -6.08 17.16 -0.62
CA ALA A 165 -6.70 18.45 -0.91
C ALA A 165 -7.68 18.42 -2.09
N TYR A 166 -7.35 17.64 -3.13
CA TYR A 166 -8.23 17.43 -4.28
C TYR A 166 -9.48 16.63 -3.93
N ASN A 167 -9.40 15.68 -2.99
CA ASN A 167 -10.54 14.85 -2.59
C ASN A 167 -11.42 15.44 -1.48
N ASP A 168 -11.10 16.66 -1.05
CA ASP A 168 -11.81 17.39 0.01
C ASP A 168 -11.79 16.72 1.40
N ASP A 169 -10.80 15.86 1.65
CA ASP A 169 -10.69 15.16 2.93
C ASP A 169 -9.92 15.99 3.96
N ALA A 170 -10.67 16.75 4.75
CA ALA A 170 -10.14 17.56 5.84
C ALA A 170 -9.41 16.74 6.93
N ALA A 171 -9.85 15.50 7.23
CA ALA A 171 -9.25 14.69 8.28
C ALA A 171 -7.86 14.18 7.86
N THR A 172 -7.74 13.73 6.62
CA THR A 172 -6.46 13.32 6.03
C THR A 172 -5.50 14.50 5.89
N VAL A 173 -6.00 15.67 5.45
CA VAL A 173 -5.20 16.91 5.42
C VAL A 173 -4.68 17.26 6.80
N LYS A 174 -5.53 17.25 7.84
CA LYS A 174 -5.12 17.51 9.22
C LYS A 174 -4.05 16.51 9.67
N THR A 175 -4.26 15.23 9.40
CA THR A 175 -3.31 14.18 9.80
C THR A 175 -1.94 14.36 9.16
N LEU A 176 -1.88 14.67 7.86
CA LEU A 176 -0.63 15.00 7.16
C LEU A 176 0.04 16.20 7.86
N LEU A 177 -0.68 17.31 7.96
CA LEU A 177 -0.15 18.57 8.48
C LEU A 177 0.30 18.49 9.96
N GLU A 178 -0.42 17.75 10.80
CA GLU A 178 -0.08 17.54 12.21
C GLU A 178 1.19 16.68 12.38
N HIS A 179 1.39 15.67 11.54
CA HIS A 179 2.52 14.76 11.70
C HIS A 179 3.86 15.46 11.39
N ALA A 180 3.87 16.44 10.48
CA ALA A 180 5.05 17.26 10.23
C ALA A 180 5.49 18.11 11.44
N GLU A 181 4.54 18.56 12.27
CA GLU A 181 4.86 19.30 13.51
C GLU A 181 5.62 18.41 14.50
N VAL A 182 5.20 17.14 14.62
CA VAL A 182 5.77 16.18 15.59
C VAL A 182 7.25 15.90 15.31
N PHE A 183 7.66 15.91 14.03
CA PHE A 183 9.02 15.54 13.65
C PHE A 183 10.02 16.71 13.57
N LYS A 184 9.61 17.98 13.75
CA LYS A 184 10.48 19.19 13.61
C LYS A 184 11.38 19.20 12.36
N ARG A 185 11.09 18.36 11.38
CA ARG A 185 11.70 18.38 10.07
C ARG A 185 10.78 19.29 9.28
N GLY A 186 11.30 20.33 8.65
CA GLY A 186 10.51 21.23 7.79
C GLY A 186 10.00 20.52 6.53
N THR A 187 9.17 19.49 6.68
CA THR A 187 8.83 18.47 5.67
C THR A 187 7.73 18.88 4.74
N TYR A 188 7.16 20.08 4.88
CA TYR A 188 6.31 20.62 3.84
C TYR A 188 7.00 21.81 3.22
N ASN A 189 7.42 21.62 1.98
CA ASN A 189 7.87 22.72 1.17
C ASN A 189 6.73 23.75 1.03
N ARG A 190 6.95 24.97 1.53
CA ARG A 190 5.99 26.09 1.50
C ARG A 190 5.41 26.32 0.10
N PHE A 191 6.22 26.11 -0.94
CA PHE A 191 5.77 26.19 -2.32
C PHE A 191 4.68 25.14 -2.64
N TYR A 192 4.90 23.88 -2.28
CA TYR A 192 3.93 22.80 -2.52
C TYR A 192 2.69 22.94 -1.65
N PHE A 193 2.82 23.43 -0.42
CA PHE A 193 1.67 23.75 0.42
C PHE A 193 0.76 24.80 -0.24
N GLN A 194 1.32 25.92 -0.72
CA GLN A 194 0.55 26.98 -1.37
C GLN A 194 -0.09 26.50 -2.67
N ARG A 195 0.63 25.68 -3.45
CA ARG A 195 0.10 25.07 -4.67
C ARG A 195 -1.07 24.12 -4.35
N ALA A 196 -0.93 23.24 -3.35
CA ALA A 196 -2.01 22.38 -2.89
C ALA A 196 -3.21 23.20 -2.41
N LEU A 197 -2.98 24.29 -1.66
CA LEU A 197 -4.03 25.18 -1.15
C LEU A 197 -4.82 25.86 -2.27
N SER A 198 -4.15 26.27 -3.35
CA SER A 198 -4.79 26.92 -4.50
C SER A 198 -5.82 26.02 -5.20
N GLY A 199 -5.48 24.73 -5.32
CA GLY A 199 -6.33 23.68 -5.91
C GLY A 199 -7.24 22.95 -4.92
N ALA A 200 -7.15 23.23 -3.63
CA ALA A 200 -7.89 22.53 -2.58
C ALA A 200 -9.39 22.80 -2.66
N ARG A 201 -10.19 21.74 -2.47
CA ARG A 201 -11.64 21.81 -2.29
C ARG A 201 -12.01 22.41 -0.91
N PRO A 202 -13.28 22.81 -0.67
CA PRO A 202 -13.65 23.69 0.44
C PRO A 202 -13.24 23.22 1.85
N ALA A 203 -13.54 21.97 2.21
CA ALA A 203 -13.24 21.43 3.54
C ALA A 203 -11.73 21.25 3.75
N ALA A 204 -11.04 20.70 2.75
CA ALA A 204 -9.58 20.60 2.77
C ALA A 204 -8.92 21.98 2.87
N ARG A 205 -9.38 22.95 2.07
CA ARG A 205 -8.88 24.33 2.08
C ARG A 205 -9.07 24.99 3.45
N ALA A 206 -10.22 24.78 4.08
CA ALA A 206 -10.49 25.28 5.43
C ALA A 206 -9.51 24.69 6.45
N ALA A 207 -9.29 23.37 6.42
CA ALA A 207 -8.32 22.69 7.28
C ALA A 207 -6.89 23.20 7.08
N MET A 208 -6.46 23.38 5.83
CA MET A 208 -5.14 23.93 5.51
C MET A 208 -4.98 25.37 6.02
N LYS A 209 -6.00 26.23 5.86
CA LYS A 209 -5.97 27.61 6.38
C LYS A 209 -5.96 27.66 7.90
N GLU A 210 -6.74 26.80 8.55
CA GLU A 210 -6.80 26.66 10.00
C GLU A 210 -5.43 26.23 10.56
N TRP A 211 -4.76 25.28 9.90
CA TRP A 211 -3.41 24.88 10.29
C TRP A 211 -2.40 26.02 10.05
N ALA A 212 -2.49 26.70 8.90
CA ALA A 212 -1.57 27.81 8.58
C ALA A 212 -1.67 28.96 9.58
N SER A 213 -2.87 29.32 10.05
CA SER A 213 -3.04 30.40 11.05
C SER A 213 -2.49 30.06 12.43
N LYS A 214 -2.39 28.77 12.77
CA LYS A 214 -1.82 28.30 14.04
C LYS A 214 -0.30 28.22 14.01
N ASN A 215 0.27 27.91 12.84
CA ASN A 215 1.70 27.60 12.70
C ASN A 215 2.54 28.68 11.98
N HIS A 216 1.92 29.64 11.30
CA HIS A 216 2.62 30.85 10.87
C HIS A 216 2.52 31.90 11.98
N ARG A 217 3.62 32.14 12.69
CA ARG A 217 3.80 33.40 13.43
C ARG A 217 3.82 34.55 12.40
N PRO A 218 3.19 35.70 12.69
CA PRO A 218 3.46 36.89 11.92
C PRO A 218 4.95 37.23 12.12
N ASP A 219 5.71 37.17 11.03
CA ASP A 219 7.04 37.79 10.97
C ASP A 219 6.89 39.31 11.08
#